data_AF-A0A2M8PZA2-F1
#
_entry.id   AF-A0A2M8PZA2-F1
#
_cell.length_a   1.000
_cell.length_b   1.000
_cell.length_c   1.000
_cell.angle_alpha   90.00
_cell.angle_beta   90.00
_cell.angle_gamma   90.00
#
_symmetry.space_group_name_H-M   'P 1'
#
loop_
_entity.id
_entity.type
_entity.pdbx_description
1 polymer ?
#
loop_
_entity_poly.entity_id
_entity_poly.type
_entity_poly.pdbx_seq_one_letter_code
_entity_poly.pdbx_strand_id
1 'polypeptide(L)'
;MIEEDDLPKPPADDSEKRAEGLQSPRDEPLSSLLHPKARAARTATQTHTGLTPLDLIAEDVAAEQRLLVGWLARRKQAAFEEISAFLTQQGIEAEQVQPLLDAMLERGLLHQAILDGAVYYRVSLHGRVRRLGVGLPDEIWQRVDQDRLSFLRSVSLFSSLSDAQLAAIAEKMEEVHYQRGDVLLWQGKSSDRVFFIKSGIIGITHYSAQTKEQKILNYVRQGEIIGEYSAISGASGVASATASALSNVYALTLKRADFLAILNAHASVAIELARILAVRLVNSGVRASSKTASLIMLIGVQQGVGASSLGMALALTLAAKVGERVAYTEMPNAQRLAELFALDVELDTFAHDGGYDVIAQLGASMLPQPVRATLLLDQLFARYNHVVVCVPCHAEETIGYLAGYADQIVLVGAPTPESLAQLAALNSSIRRQVNVEKVGIFRVLKHTSPDQAAYTESLRADFTLPYYADFAPYAALSPEELPEAIRHFTTTLVNRLGRTNAISLYIPTTIDVNTALDTQPYVERTLAFLGQLFGGATTTTMQARGVWNSAEVGLVSENIHIVRSYATQADLDAHLQKILDYVEQLKRELRQEAMAVEINQKLMLI
;
A
#
# COMPACT_ATOMS: atom_id res chain seq x y z
N MET A 1 -33.75 4.84 -42.61
CA MET A 1 -34.14 3.52 -43.17
C MET A 1 -32.93 2.63 -43.04
N ILE A 2 -33.19 1.37 -42.65
CA ILE A 2 -32.26 0.26 -42.36
C ILE A 2 -31.61 0.40 -40.97
N GLU A 3 -31.67 -0.57 -40.05
CA GLU A 3 -32.62 -1.63 -39.65
C GLU A 3 -32.07 -2.14 -38.30
N GLU A 4 -32.92 -2.31 -37.29
CA GLU A 4 -32.60 -2.93 -36.00
C GLU A 4 -32.84 -4.43 -36.11
N ASP A 5 -31.82 -5.27 -35.88
CA ASP A 5 -32.00 -6.64 -35.38
C ASP A 5 -30.63 -7.24 -35.01
N ASP A 6 -30.36 -7.42 -33.71
CA ASP A 6 -29.73 -8.64 -33.17
C ASP A 6 -29.58 -8.56 -31.63
N LEU A 7 -30.53 -9.16 -30.90
CA LEU A 7 -30.34 -9.59 -29.51
C LEU A 7 -31.14 -10.89 -29.28
N PRO A 8 -30.55 -11.96 -28.70
CA PRO A 8 -31.23 -13.23 -28.51
C PRO A 8 -32.10 -13.25 -27.24
N LYS A 9 -33.29 -13.87 -27.35
CA LYS A 9 -34.22 -14.16 -26.24
C LYS A 9 -33.86 -15.46 -25.50
N PRO A 10 -34.14 -15.58 -24.18
CA PRO A 10 -34.04 -16.85 -23.45
C PRO A 10 -35.30 -17.73 -23.61
N PRO A 11 -35.21 -19.05 -23.37
CA PRO A 11 -36.31 -19.99 -23.62
C PRO A 11 -37.37 -20.00 -22.51
N ALA A 12 -38.60 -20.31 -22.91
CA ALA A 12 -39.74 -20.58 -22.04
C ALA A 12 -39.69 -22.02 -21.51
N ASP A 13 -40.15 -22.24 -20.28
CA ASP A 13 -40.39 -23.57 -19.72
C ASP A 13 -41.86 -23.73 -19.29
N ASP A 14 -42.45 -24.80 -19.79
CA ASP A 14 -43.82 -25.27 -19.66
C ASP A 14 -43.87 -26.27 -18.49
N SER A 15 -44.78 -26.09 -17.52
CA SER A 15 -45.39 -27.23 -16.82
C SER A 15 -46.52 -26.80 -15.88
N GLU A 16 -47.70 -26.59 -16.48
CA GLU A 16 -48.98 -26.76 -15.81
C GLU A 16 -49.45 -28.23 -15.95
N LYS A 17 -49.84 -28.85 -14.83
CA LYS A 17 -51.02 -29.74 -14.61
C LYS A 17 -50.72 -30.92 -13.68
N ARG A 18 -51.36 -30.92 -12.51
CA ARG A 18 -52.32 -31.96 -12.10
C ARG A 18 -53.18 -31.51 -10.89
N ALA A 19 -54.48 -31.44 -11.18
CA ALA A 19 -55.70 -31.37 -10.36
C ALA A 19 -55.80 -32.54 -9.33
N GLU A 20 -56.70 -32.67 -8.34
CA GLU A 20 -57.93 -32.03 -7.83
C GLU A 20 -58.31 -32.80 -6.54
N GLY A 21 -59.17 -32.27 -5.64
CA GLY A 21 -59.84 -33.15 -4.65
C GLY A 21 -60.40 -32.56 -3.34
N LEU A 22 -61.49 -31.77 -3.45
CA LEU A 22 -62.70 -31.69 -2.59
C LEU A 22 -62.72 -31.42 -1.06
N GLN A 23 -63.66 -30.52 -0.72
CA GLN A 23 -64.61 -30.44 0.42
C GLN A 23 -64.32 -29.52 1.62
N SER A 24 -65.20 -28.52 1.78
CA SER A 24 -65.53 -27.79 3.02
C SER A 24 -66.88 -28.31 3.57
N PRO A 25 -67.20 -28.10 4.87
CA PRO A 25 -67.94 -26.88 5.23
C PRO A 25 -67.63 -26.26 6.62
N ARG A 26 -67.86 -24.94 6.64
CA ARG A 26 -68.10 -23.93 7.69
C ARG A 26 -68.23 -24.34 9.18
N ASP A 27 -67.52 -23.60 10.04
CA ASP A 27 -68.06 -22.79 11.15
C ASP A 27 -67.07 -21.64 11.50
N GLU A 28 -67.61 -20.45 11.82
CA GLU A 28 -66.98 -19.12 12.02
C GLU A 28 -66.21 -18.95 13.37
N PRO A 29 -65.64 -17.76 13.71
CA PRO A 29 -64.68 -16.92 12.99
C PRO A 29 -63.42 -16.61 13.85
N LEU A 30 -62.26 -16.49 13.21
CA LEU A 30 -61.05 -15.89 13.79
C LEU A 30 -60.45 -14.95 12.75
N SER A 31 -60.83 -13.67 12.81
CA SER A 31 -60.30 -12.64 11.94
C SER A 31 -58.92 -12.15 12.43
N SER A 32 -57.90 -12.68 11.76
CA SER A 32 -56.72 -11.98 11.20
C SER A 32 -55.79 -11.19 12.13
N LEU A 33 -54.66 -11.82 12.48
CA LEU A 33 -53.34 -11.18 12.63
C LEU A 33 -52.48 -11.54 11.41
N LEU A 34 -51.82 -10.55 10.80
CA LEU A 34 -50.40 -10.53 10.35
C LEU A 34 -50.17 -9.61 9.11
N HIS A 35 -49.62 -8.41 9.42
CA HIS A 35 -48.59 -7.65 8.69
C HIS A 35 -48.93 -6.91 7.36
N PRO A 36 -48.11 -5.95 6.90
CA PRO A 36 -48.10 -4.55 7.38
C PRO A 36 -48.03 -3.54 6.20
N LYS A 37 -48.83 -2.47 6.17
CA LYS A 37 -48.51 -1.32 5.30
C LYS A 37 -48.85 0.02 5.94
N ALA A 38 -47.90 0.92 5.73
CA ALA A 38 -47.99 2.37 5.74
C ALA A 38 -48.00 3.08 7.11
N ARG A 39 -46.82 3.57 7.50
CA ARG A 39 -46.75 4.96 7.96
C ARG A 39 -45.45 5.62 7.52
N ALA A 40 -45.57 6.35 6.41
CA ALA A 40 -44.70 7.48 6.13
C ALA A 40 -45.07 8.60 7.12
N ALA A 41 -44.09 9.03 7.93
CA ALA A 41 -43.96 10.38 8.46
C ALA A 41 -42.56 10.48 9.08
N ARG A 42 -41.60 10.94 8.27
CA ARG A 42 -40.28 11.37 8.75
C ARG A 42 -40.49 12.58 9.66
N THR A 43 -40.28 12.39 10.95
CA THR A 43 -39.94 13.49 11.86
C THR A 43 -38.42 13.52 11.93
N ALA A 44 -37.84 14.67 11.58
CA ALA A 44 -36.41 14.91 11.72
C ALA A 44 -36.09 14.99 13.22
N THR A 45 -35.60 13.89 13.78
CA THR A 45 -35.03 13.89 15.13
C THR A 45 -33.57 14.31 15.00
N GLN A 46 -33.21 15.41 15.66
CA GLN A 46 -31.82 15.68 16.01
C GLN A 46 -31.29 14.47 16.80
N THR A 47 -30.47 13.64 16.17
CA THR A 47 -29.74 12.57 16.85
C THR A 47 -28.59 13.23 17.59
N HIS A 48 -28.79 13.53 18.86
CA HIS A 48 -27.68 13.85 19.75
C HIS A 48 -26.89 12.55 20.03
N THR A 49 -25.57 12.56 19.84
CA THR A 49 -24.69 11.41 20.09
C THR A 49 -24.13 11.45 21.52
N GLY A 50 -24.24 10.33 22.25
CA GLY A 50 -23.62 10.12 23.57
C GLY A 50 -24.59 9.65 24.67
N LEU A 51 -24.05 9.14 25.79
CA LEU A 51 -24.79 8.67 26.96
C LEU A 51 -25.04 9.79 27.99
N THR A 52 -26.25 9.93 28.50
CA THR A 52 -26.51 10.55 29.79
C THR A 52 -26.33 9.54 30.92
N PRO A 53 -26.08 9.97 32.18
CA PRO A 53 -26.10 9.06 33.33
C PRO A 53 -27.43 8.33 33.52
N LEU A 54 -28.53 8.85 32.97
CA LEU A 54 -29.85 8.21 32.99
C LEU A 54 -29.96 7.08 31.96
N ASP A 55 -29.29 7.19 30.80
CA ASP A 55 -29.38 6.21 29.70
C ASP A 55 -28.75 4.86 30.10
N LEU A 56 -27.75 4.88 30.99
CA LEU A 56 -27.15 3.67 31.59
C LEU A 56 -28.15 2.84 32.43
N ILE A 57 -29.23 3.47 32.87
CA ILE A 57 -30.27 2.90 33.73
C ILE A 57 -31.58 2.67 32.95
N ALA A 58 -31.87 3.52 31.96
CA ALA A 58 -33.14 3.56 31.24
C ALA A 58 -33.16 2.78 29.91
N GLU A 59 -32.01 2.58 29.26
CA GLU A 59 -31.92 1.82 28.00
C GLU A 59 -31.54 0.34 28.25
N ASP A 60 -31.88 -0.53 27.28
CA ASP A 60 -31.59 -1.97 27.29
C ASP A 60 -30.09 -2.23 27.02
N VAL A 61 -29.26 -1.79 27.97
CA VAL A 61 -27.80 -1.91 27.97
C VAL A 61 -27.41 -3.17 28.72
N ALA A 62 -26.71 -4.09 28.05
CA ALA A 62 -26.31 -5.36 28.65
C ALA A 62 -25.35 -5.16 29.83
N ALA A 63 -25.30 -6.13 30.76
CA ALA A 63 -24.47 -6.05 31.96
C ALA A 63 -22.98 -5.82 31.63
N GLU A 64 -22.49 -6.49 30.58
CA GLU A 64 -21.14 -6.40 30.05
C GLU A 64 -20.83 -4.99 29.49
N GLN A 65 -21.81 -4.39 28.79
CA GLN A 65 -21.70 -3.01 28.29
C GLN A 65 -21.65 -2.00 29.43
N ARG A 66 -22.50 -2.16 30.47
CA ARG A 66 -22.47 -1.30 31.67
C ARG A 66 -21.15 -1.42 32.42
N LEU A 67 -20.61 -2.63 32.51
CA LEU A 67 -19.32 -2.92 33.14
C LEU A 67 -18.18 -2.22 32.38
N LEU A 68 -18.17 -2.30 31.06
CA LEU A 68 -17.18 -1.61 30.23
C LEU A 68 -17.34 -0.08 30.30
N VAL A 69 -18.56 0.45 30.21
CA VAL A 69 -18.81 1.90 30.37
C VAL A 69 -18.36 2.37 31.75
N GLY A 70 -18.66 1.64 32.83
CA GLY A 70 -18.23 2.01 34.17
C GLY A 70 -16.71 2.00 34.34
N TRP A 71 -16.02 1.10 33.67
CA TRP A 71 -14.56 1.01 33.67
C TRP A 71 -13.91 2.11 32.84
N LEU A 72 -14.38 2.33 31.60
CA LEU A 72 -13.96 3.43 30.74
C LEU A 72 -14.44 4.80 31.24
N ALA A 73 -15.47 4.90 32.10
CA ALA A 73 -15.82 6.18 32.71
C ALA A 73 -14.76 6.65 33.71
N ARG A 74 -13.93 5.72 34.21
CA ARG A 74 -12.81 5.99 35.14
C ARG A 74 -11.46 6.15 34.42
N ARG A 75 -11.40 5.90 33.11
CA ARG A 75 -10.20 6.02 32.26
C ARG A 75 -10.53 6.93 31.08
N LYS A 76 -9.75 7.98 30.76
CA LYS A 76 -10.09 8.86 29.60
C LYS A 76 -10.34 8.07 28.30
N GLN A 77 -9.64 6.95 28.14
CA GLN A 77 -9.66 6.05 27.00
C GLN A 77 -9.03 4.72 27.43
N ALA A 78 -9.10 3.70 26.56
CA ALA A 78 -8.24 2.53 26.67
C ALA A 78 -7.97 1.94 25.27
N ALA A 79 -6.81 1.31 25.10
CA ALA A 79 -6.52 0.51 23.91
C ALA A 79 -7.36 -0.77 23.91
N PHE A 80 -7.54 -1.39 22.73
CA PHE A 80 -8.24 -2.68 22.61
C PHE A 80 -7.67 -3.73 23.58
N GLU A 81 -6.34 -3.82 23.69
CA GLU A 81 -5.65 -4.81 24.51
C GLU A 81 -5.95 -4.64 26.00
N GLU A 82 -6.00 -3.39 26.48
CA GLU A 82 -6.37 -3.08 27.87
C GLU A 82 -7.83 -3.43 28.16
N ILE A 83 -8.73 -3.18 27.21
CA ILE A 83 -10.15 -3.52 27.31
C ILE A 83 -10.33 -5.04 27.32
N SER A 84 -9.64 -5.72 26.40
CA SER A 84 -9.68 -7.18 26.28
C SER A 84 -9.19 -7.83 27.57
N ALA A 85 -8.02 -7.42 28.08
CA ALA A 85 -7.49 -7.90 29.35
C ALA A 85 -8.45 -7.67 30.52
N PHE A 86 -9.08 -6.48 30.60
CA PHE A 86 -10.05 -6.17 31.64
C PHE A 86 -11.30 -7.04 31.56
N LEU A 87 -11.91 -7.17 30.38
CA LEU A 87 -13.14 -7.93 30.20
C LEU A 87 -12.93 -9.43 30.43
N THR A 88 -11.77 -9.96 30.02
CA THR A 88 -11.39 -11.34 30.31
C THR A 88 -11.18 -11.60 31.80
N GLN A 89 -10.62 -10.64 32.55
CA GLN A 89 -10.57 -10.73 34.02
C GLN A 89 -11.95 -10.71 34.68
N GLN A 90 -12.98 -10.19 34.00
CA GLN A 90 -14.37 -10.16 34.46
C GLN A 90 -15.19 -11.36 33.95
N GLY A 91 -14.54 -12.34 33.31
CA GLY A 91 -15.17 -13.57 32.84
C GLY A 91 -15.81 -13.51 31.45
N ILE A 92 -15.50 -12.47 30.65
CA ILE A 92 -15.91 -12.39 29.24
C ILE A 92 -14.83 -13.05 28.37
N GLU A 93 -15.21 -14.03 27.57
CA GLU A 93 -14.28 -14.71 26.65
C GLU A 93 -13.65 -13.73 25.66
N ALA A 94 -12.37 -13.93 25.33
CA ALA A 94 -11.62 -13.01 24.45
C ALA A 94 -12.31 -12.82 23.08
N GLU A 95 -12.97 -13.86 22.57
CA GLU A 95 -13.71 -13.84 21.30
C GLU A 95 -14.99 -12.97 21.35
N GLN A 96 -15.54 -12.72 22.56
CA GLN A 96 -16.77 -11.93 22.76
C GLN A 96 -16.49 -10.44 22.96
N VAL A 97 -15.25 -10.08 23.29
CA VAL A 97 -14.85 -8.68 23.51
C VAL A 97 -15.09 -7.82 22.27
N GLN A 98 -14.76 -8.34 21.09
CA GLN A 98 -14.87 -7.58 19.86
C GLN A 98 -16.33 -7.33 19.43
N PRO A 99 -17.21 -8.36 19.37
CA PRO A 99 -18.64 -8.16 19.16
C PRO A 99 -19.29 -7.18 20.15
N LEU A 100 -18.87 -7.21 21.42
CA LEU A 100 -19.36 -6.30 22.44
C LEU A 100 -18.99 -4.84 22.13
N LEU A 101 -17.73 -4.59 21.76
CA LEU A 101 -17.25 -3.26 21.37
C LEU A 101 -17.94 -2.73 20.12
N ASP A 102 -18.13 -3.59 19.11
CA ASP A 102 -18.84 -3.22 17.89
C ASP A 102 -20.29 -2.81 18.20
N ALA A 103 -21.03 -3.61 18.98
CA ALA A 103 -22.39 -3.29 19.39
C ALA A 103 -22.48 -1.95 20.17
N MET A 104 -21.45 -1.61 20.95
CA MET A 104 -21.38 -0.34 21.67
C MET A 104 -21.01 0.85 20.78
N LEU A 105 -20.16 0.65 19.77
CA LEU A 105 -19.84 1.65 18.74
C LEU A 105 -21.06 1.95 17.87
N GLU A 106 -21.83 0.92 17.47
CA GLU A 106 -23.06 1.06 16.70
C GLU A 106 -24.09 1.93 17.40
N ARG A 107 -24.22 1.73 18.71
CA ARG A 107 -25.13 2.51 19.57
C ARG A 107 -24.59 3.90 19.93
N GLY A 108 -23.38 4.25 19.48
CA GLY A 108 -22.75 5.54 19.81
C GLY A 108 -22.35 5.69 21.28
N LEU A 109 -22.24 4.57 22.01
CA LEU A 109 -21.82 4.56 23.42
C LEU A 109 -20.31 4.74 23.55
N LEU A 110 -19.57 4.33 22.51
CA LEU A 110 -18.14 4.51 22.39
C LEU A 110 -17.81 5.35 21.16
N HIS A 111 -16.73 6.10 21.24
CA HIS A 111 -16.00 6.63 20.09
C HIS A 111 -14.68 5.86 19.96
N GLN A 112 -14.26 5.62 18.72
CA GLN A 112 -12.96 5.04 18.42
C GLN A 112 -12.04 6.05 17.73
N ALA A 113 -10.76 5.98 18.06
CA ALA A 113 -9.69 6.71 17.42
C ALA A 113 -8.53 5.76 17.09
N ILE A 114 -7.79 6.04 16.02
CA ILE A 114 -6.63 5.26 15.64
C ILE A 114 -5.41 6.15 15.74
N LEU A 115 -4.41 5.73 16.51
CA LEU A 115 -3.14 6.43 16.66
C LEU A 115 -2.00 5.42 16.60
N ASP A 116 -1.00 5.71 15.76
CA ASP A 116 0.21 4.90 15.59
C ASP A 116 -0.03 3.39 15.38
N GLY A 117 -1.15 3.04 14.75
CA GLY A 117 -1.52 1.65 14.44
C GLY A 117 -2.37 0.95 15.51
N ALA A 118 -2.52 1.56 16.70
CA ALA A 118 -3.38 1.08 17.78
C ALA A 118 -4.77 1.74 17.73
N VAL A 119 -5.79 0.99 18.17
CA VAL A 119 -7.18 1.48 18.27
C VAL A 119 -7.51 1.78 19.73
N TYR A 120 -7.90 3.02 19.98
CA TYR A 120 -8.32 3.51 21.29
C TYR A 120 -9.82 3.74 21.32
N TYR A 121 -10.44 3.38 22.43
CA TYR A 121 -11.86 3.54 22.68
C TYR A 121 -12.08 4.48 23.86
N ARG A 122 -13.13 5.29 23.77
CA ARG A 122 -13.59 6.19 24.83
C ARG A 122 -15.10 6.19 24.90
N VAL A 123 -15.67 6.34 26.09
CA VAL A 123 -17.12 6.50 26.26
C VAL A 123 -17.55 7.88 25.75
N SER A 124 -18.58 7.89 24.92
CA SER A 124 -19.26 9.11 24.48
C SER A 124 -20.28 9.52 25.55
N LEU A 125 -20.07 10.65 26.22
CA LEU A 125 -20.96 11.17 27.28
C LEU A 125 -21.55 12.52 26.87
N HIS A 126 -22.81 12.77 27.22
CA HIS A 126 -23.46 14.06 27.07
C HIS A 126 -22.92 15.09 28.09
N GLY A 127 -22.38 16.20 27.59
CA GLY A 127 -21.90 17.33 28.39
C GLY A 127 -20.42 17.22 28.82
N ARG A 128 -19.77 18.37 29.03
CA ARG A 128 -18.35 18.45 29.42
C ARG A 128 -18.09 17.77 30.77
N VAL A 129 -17.67 16.52 30.75
CA VAL A 129 -16.97 15.92 31.90
C VAL A 129 -15.48 16.24 31.76
N ARG A 130 -15.07 17.41 32.23
CA ARG A 130 -13.65 17.73 32.47
C ARG A 130 -13.22 17.07 33.77
N ARG A 131 -12.37 16.03 33.76
CA ARG A 131 -11.58 15.60 34.95
C ARG A 131 -10.21 15.01 34.61
N LEU A 132 -9.31 15.12 35.61
CA LEU A 132 -7.86 14.91 35.63
C LEU A 132 -7.42 13.46 35.39
N GLY A 133 -6.37 13.28 34.58
CA GLY A 133 -5.67 12.01 34.33
C GLY A 133 -4.81 12.09 33.06
N VAL A 134 -3.73 11.32 32.99
CA VAL A 134 -2.88 11.17 31.79
C VAL A 134 -3.60 10.24 30.81
N GLY A 135 -4.11 10.80 29.72
CA GLY A 135 -4.60 10.09 28.54
C GLY A 135 -4.05 10.80 27.30
N LEU A 136 -4.39 10.36 26.08
CA LEU A 136 -3.94 11.07 24.86
C LEU A 136 -4.20 12.57 24.96
N PRO A 137 -3.33 13.42 24.37
CA PRO A 137 -3.53 14.86 24.35
C PRO A 137 -4.97 15.19 23.99
N ASP A 138 -5.61 16.11 24.73
CA ASP A 138 -7.01 16.47 24.52
C ASP A 138 -7.28 16.86 23.06
N GLU A 139 -6.26 17.29 22.32
CA GLU A 139 -6.24 17.58 20.88
C GLU A 139 -6.68 16.41 19.97
N ILE A 140 -6.41 15.15 20.33
CA ILE A 140 -6.78 13.98 19.51
C ILE A 140 -8.26 13.65 19.67
N TRP A 141 -8.76 13.67 20.91
CA TRP A 141 -10.19 13.46 21.17
C TRP A 141 -11.04 14.66 20.78
N GLN A 142 -10.51 15.87 20.92
CA GLN A 142 -11.13 17.06 20.36
C GLN A 142 -11.28 16.96 18.83
N ARG A 143 -10.55 16.08 18.13
CA ARG A 143 -10.70 15.81 16.69
C ARG A 143 -11.75 14.76 16.34
N VAL A 144 -12.06 13.85 17.27
CA VAL A 144 -13.14 12.86 17.12
C VAL A 144 -14.47 13.45 17.57
N ASP A 145 -14.47 14.14 18.71
CA ASP A 145 -15.58 14.92 19.26
C ASP A 145 -15.70 16.32 18.60
N GLN A 146 -14.93 16.55 17.53
CA GLN A 146 -14.75 17.86 16.94
C GLN A 146 -16.06 18.39 16.38
N ASP A 147 -16.42 19.59 16.82
CA ASP A 147 -17.43 20.35 16.09
C ASP A 147 -16.99 20.51 14.63
N ARG A 148 -17.97 20.63 13.74
CA ARG A 148 -17.70 20.64 12.30
C ARG A 148 -16.68 21.70 11.92
N LEU A 149 -16.71 22.86 12.58
CA LEU A 149 -15.86 24.00 12.30
C LEU A 149 -14.39 23.71 12.63
N SER A 150 -14.14 23.13 13.80
CA SER A 150 -12.79 22.77 14.26
C SER A 150 -12.19 21.64 13.40
N PHE A 151 -13.01 20.74 12.88
CA PHE A 151 -12.56 19.72 11.93
C PHE A 151 -12.19 20.34 10.60
N LEU A 152 -13.05 21.21 10.05
CA LEU A 152 -12.79 21.89 8.78
C LEU A 152 -11.51 22.73 8.83
N ARG A 153 -11.18 23.34 9.97
CA ARG A 153 -9.88 24.01 10.18
C ARG A 153 -8.67 23.08 10.03
N SER A 154 -8.81 21.80 10.37
CA SER A 154 -7.72 20.82 10.28
C SER A 154 -7.59 20.18 8.89
N VAL A 155 -8.63 20.27 8.05
CA VAL A 155 -8.58 19.82 6.66
C VAL A 155 -7.75 20.80 5.84
N SER A 156 -6.64 20.33 5.28
CA SER A 156 -5.69 21.14 4.49
C SER A 156 -6.37 21.94 3.37
N LEU A 157 -7.39 21.36 2.74
CA LEU A 157 -8.20 21.98 1.68
C LEU A 157 -8.78 23.35 2.08
N PHE A 158 -9.13 23.54 3.36
CA PHE A 158 -9.78 24.76 3.84
C PHE A 158 -8.86 25.64 4.70
N SER A 159 -7.56 25.35 4.74
CA SER A 159 -6.55 26.06 5.55
C SER A 159 -6.48 27.58 5.31
N SER A 160 -6.94 28.05 4.14
CA SER A 160 -6.93 29.47 3.75
C SER A 160 -8.23 30.22 4.04
N LEU A 161 -9.26 29.54 4.57
CA LEU A 161 -10.57 30.14 4.84
C LEU A 161 -10.66 30.71 6.25
N SER A 162 -11.36 31.83 6.39
CA SER A 162 -11.69 32.43 7.69
C SER A 162 -12.75 31.63 8.44
N ASP A 163 -12.82 31.80 9.75
CA ASP A 163 -13.80 31.12 10.61
C ASP A 163 -15.25 31.32 10.18
N ALA A 164 -15.60 32.52 9.72
CA ALA A 164 -16.94 32.83 9.22
C ALA A 164 -17.27 32.04 7.94
N GLN A 165 -16.28 31.86 7.05
CA GLN A 165 -16.42 31.07 5.83
C GLN A 165 -16.50 29.58 6.16
N LEU A 166 -15.67 29.09 7.09
CA LEU A 166 -15.72 27.71 7.57
C LEU A 166 -17.07 27.39 8.21
N ALA A 167 -17.61 28.28 9.04
CA ALA A 167 -18.94 28.12 9.63
C ALA A 167 -20.03 27.96 8.56
N ALA A 168 -20.02 28.83 7.54
CA ALA A 168 -20.98 28.77 6.44
C ALA A 168 -20.87 27.46 5.63
N ILE A 169 -19.66 26.89 5.50
CA ILE A 169 -19.47 25.57 4.88
C ILE A 169 -20.00 24.47 5.80
N ALA A 170 -19.69 24.54 7.10
CA ALA A 170 -20.08 23.54 8.10
C ALA A 170 -21.60 23.37 8.22
N GLU A 171 -22.36 24.45 8.03
CA GLU A 171 -23.83 24.43 8.01
C GLU A 171 -24.40 23.62 6.83
N LYS A 172 -23.70 23.59 5.70
CA LYS A 172 -24.13 22.85 4.50
C LYS A 172 -23.74 21.37 4.52
N MET A 173 -22.93 20.96 5.49
CA MET A 173 -22.43 19.60 5.58
C MET A 173 -23.37 18.69 6.35
N GLU A 174 -23.40 17.43 5.96
CA GLU A 174 -24.13 16.36 6.66
C GLU A 174 -23.13 15.37 7.25
N GLU A 175 -23.32 15.01 8.52
CA GLU A 175 -22.50 14.01 9.19
C GLU A 175 -23.02 12.62 8.88
N VAL A 176 -22.12 11.73 8.49
CA VAL A 176 -22.43 10.35 8.10
C VAL A 176 -21.49 9.39 8.83
N HIS A 177 -22.03 8.22 9.15
CA HIS A 177 -21.30 7.13 9.79
C HIS A 177 -21.42 5.88 8.93
N TYR A 178 -20.29 5.21 8.72
CA TYR A 178 -20.18 3.95 7.99
C TYR A 178 -19.51 2.92 8.90
N GLN A 179 -20.07 1.72 8.93
CA GLN A 179 -19.49 0.60 9.64
C GLN A 179 -18.38 -0.04 8.81
N ARG A 180 -17.49 -0.79 9.48
CA ARG A 180 -16.51 -1.63 8.78
C ARG A 180 -17.22 -2.54 7.76
N GLY A 181 -16.70 -2.57 6.54
CA GLY A 181 -17.25 -3.34 5.43
C GLY A 181 -18.19 -2.55 4.52
N ASP A 182 -18.73 -1.42 4.98
CA ASP A 182 -19.60 -0.57 4.16
C ASP A 182 -18.85 0.02 2.97
N VAL A 183 -19.56 0.21 1.86
CA VAL A 183 -19.01 0.85 0.67
C VAL A 183 -19.56 2.27 0.53
N LEU A 184 -18.66 3.25 0.57
CA LEU A 184 -18.98 4.67 0.44
C LEU A 184 -19.15 5.08 -1.02
N LEU A 185 -18.30 4.54 -1.90
CA LEU A 185 -18.32 4.80 -3.33
C LEU A 185 -18.09 3.50 -4.08
N TRP A 186 -18.84 3.28 -5.16
CA TRP A 186 -18.67 2.13 -6.03
C TRP A 186 -18.02 2.55 -7.34
N GLN A 187 -16.97 1.83 -7.76
CA GLN A 187 -16.34 2.04 -9.06
C GLN A 187 -17.40 2.02 -10.19
N GLY A 188 -17.33 3.01 -11.08
CA GLY A 188 -18.25 3.14 -12.21
C GLY A 188 -19.67 3.61 -11.83
N LYS A 189 -19.97 3.84 -10.55
CA LYS A 189 -21.23 4.44 -10.11
C LYS A 189 -21.07 5.92 -9.87
N SER A 190 -22.10 6.69 -10.20
CA SER A 190 -22.13 8.11 -9.91
C SER A 190 -22.23 8.37 -8.40
N SER A 191 -21.54 9.40 -7.95
CA SER A 191 -21.70 9.94 -6.61
C SER A 191 -21.93 11.44 -6.69
N ASP A 192 -22.91 11.92 -5.95
CA ASP A 192 -23.25 13.34 -5.82
C ASP A 192 -22.68 13.96 -4.53
N ARG A 193 -21.78 13.25 -3.84
CA ARG A 193 -21.20 13.67 -2.56
C ARG A 193 -19.69 13.62 -2.56
N VAL A 194 -19.10 14.61 -1.90
CA VAL A 194 -17.71 14.62 -1.47
C VAL A 194 -17.68 14.32 0.02
N PHE A 195 -16.80 13.43 0.43
CA PHE A 195 -16.63 13.00 1.81
C PHE A 195 -15.34 13.56 2.38
N PHE A 196 -15.41 14.01 3.61
CA PHE A 196 -14.30 14.55 4.40
C PHE A 196 -14.17 13.67 5.63
N ILE A 197 -13.09 12.93 5.72
CA ILE A 197 -12.96 11.86 6.69
C ILE A 197 -12.56 12.46 8.04
N LYS A 198 -13.47 12.42 9.03
CA LYS A 198 -13.19 12.87 10.40
C LYS A 198 -12.42 11.82 11.18
N SER A 199 -12.74 10.54 10.99
CA SER A 199 -12.10 9.42 11.66
C SER A 199 -12.35 8.14 10.87
N GLY A 200 -11.49 7.14 11.07
CA GLY A 200 -11.55 5.84 10.42
C GLY A 200 -10.64 5.72 9.20
N ILE A 201 -10.64 4.52 8.61
CA ILE A 201 -9.80 4.16 7.47
C ILE A 201 -10.68 3.61 6.36
N ILE A 202 -10.43 4.09 5.14
CA ILE A 202 -11.12 3.66 3.93
C ILE A 202 -10.09 3.05 2.98
N GLY A 203 -10.39 1.90 2.40
CA GLY A 203 -9.64 1.28 1.34
C GLY A 203 -10.16 1.74 -0.01
N ILE A 204 -9.25 2.18 -0.89
CA ILE A 204 -9.55 2.49 -2.28
C ILE A 204 -9.10 1.31 -3.13
N THR A 205 -10.04 0.63 -3.76
CA THR A 205 -9.78 -0.55 -4.57
C THR A 205 -10.27 -0.36 -6.01
N HIS A 206 -9.55 -0.94 -6.96
CA HIS A 206 -9.92 -0.93 -8.35
C HIS A 206 -10.02 -2.36 -8.87
N TYR A 207 -11.15 -2.67 -9.48
CA TYR A 207 -11.39 -3.92 -10.15
C TYR A 207 -10.97 -3.81 -11.62
N SER A 208 -10.06 -4.69 -12.05
CA SER A 208 -9.65 -4.80 -13.44
C SER A 208 -10.49 -5.86 -14.15
N ALA A 209 -11.31 -5.44 -15.12
CA ALA A 209 -12.08 -6.38 -15.94
C ALA A 209 -11.20 -7.31 -16.77
N GLN A 210 -9.97 -6.88 -17.12
CA GLN A 210 -9.03 -7.65 -17.94
C GLN A 210 -8.37 -8.78 -17.15
N THR A 211 -7.92 -8.51 -15.92
CA THR A 211 -7.22 -9.49 -15.08
C THR A 211 -8.17 -10.22 -14.13
N LYS A 212 -9.43 -9.74 -14.00
CA LYS A 212 -10.43 -10.21 -13.01
C LYS A 212 -9.96 -10.11 -11.56
N GLU A 213 -9.00 -9.24 -11.29
CA GLU A 213 -8.42 -9.03 -9.97
C GLU A 213 -8.84 -7.67 -9.39
N GLN A 214 -9.00 -7.65 -8.06
CA GLN A 214 -9.20 -6.42 -7.30
C GLN A 214 -7.86 -5.98 -6.71
N LYS A 215 -7.43 -4.77 -7.03
CA LYS A 215 -6.18 -4.18 -6.54
C LYS A 215 -6.47 -3.04 -5.59
N ILE A 216 -5.83 -3.05 -4.42
CA ILE A 216 -5.85 -1.88 -3.52
C ILE A 216 -4.93 -0.80 -4.12
N LEU A 217 -5.48 0.38 -4.37
CA LEU A 217 -4.77 1.53 -4.91
C LEU A 217 -4.21 2.42 -3.80
N ASN A 218 -5.02 2.68 -2.78
CA ASN A 218 -4.65 3.59 -1.69
C ASN A 218 -5.50 3.34 -0.43
N TYR A 219 -5.08 3.95 0.68
CA TYR A 219 -5.91 4.12 1.87
C TYR A 219 -6.19 5.59 2.08
N VAL A 220 -7.37 5.89 2.60
CA VAL A 220 -7.80 7.24 2.96
C VAL A 220 -8.01 7.29 4.46
N ARG A 221 -7.41 8.29 5.10
CA ARG A 221 -7.39 8.48 6.56
C ARG A 221 -8.07 9.79 6.96
N GLN A 222 -8.10 10.05 8.27
CA GLN A 222 -8.57 11.33 8.82
C GLN A 222 -7.92 12.54 8.14
N GLY A 223 -8.72 13.57 7.88
CA GLY A 223 -8.31 14.82 7.24
C GLY A 223 -8.27 14.74 5.71
N GLU A 224 -8.38 13.54 5.14
CA GLU A 224 -8.43 13.36 3.69
C GLU A 224 -9.85 13.41 3.12
N ILE A 225 -9.91 13.58 1.80
CA ILE A 225 -11.16 13.67 1.04
C ILE A 225 -11.28 12.53 0.02
N ILE A 226 -12.51 12.10 -0.25
CA ILE A 226 -12.86 11.19 -1.36
C ILE A 226 -14.13 11.67 -2.09
N GLY A 227 -14.29 11.21 -3.33
CA GLY A 227 -15.41 11.61 -4.20
C GLY A 227 -15.18 12.98 -4.85
N GLU A 228 -14.07 13.64 -4.54
CA GLU A 228 -13.62 14.89 -5.16
C GLU A 228 -13.43 14.71 -6.67
N TYR A 229 -12.85 13.57 -7.10
CA TYR A 229 -12.67 13.26 -8.51
C TYR A 229 -14.01 13.18 -9.25
N SER A 230 -14.99 12.47 -8.68
CA SER A 230 -16.33 12.37 -9.24
C SER A 230 -17.05 13.72 -9.27
N ALA A 231 -16.82 14.56 -8.26
CA ALA A 231 -17.41 15.90 -8.22
C ALA A 231 -16.88 16.82 -9.33
N ILE A 232 -15.56 16.78 -9.61
CA ILE A 232 -14.88 17.69 -10.56
C ILE A 232 -14.80 17.17 -12.01
N SER A 233 -14.80 15.85 -12.24
CA SER A 233 -14.54 15.22 -13.55
C SER A 233 -15.63 15.41 -14.61
N GLY A 234 -16.65 16.25 -14.35
CA GLY A 234 -17.64 16.63 -15.36
C GLY A 234 -18.70 15.55 -15.65
N ALA A 235 -18.89 15.19 -16.92
CA ALA A 235 -20.12 14.62 -17.48
C ALA A 235 -20.47 13.17 -17.07
N SER A 236 -19.55 12.42 -16.46
CA SER A 236 -19.85 11.05 -16.01
C SER A 236 -20.15 10.99 -14.50
N GLY A 237 -19.52 11.83 -13.68
CA GLY A 237 -19.74 11.85 -12.21
C GLY A 237 -19.46 10.52 -11.51
N VAL A 238 -18.84 9.56 -12.20
CA VAL A 238 -18.60 8.21 -11.70
C VAL A 238 -17.34 8.14 -10.85
N ALA A 239 -17.34 7.26 -9.85
CA ALA A 239 -16.15 6.96 -9.09
C ALA A 239 -15.18 6.13 -9.95
N SER A 240 -13.91 6.52 -9.98
CA SER A 240 -12.85 5.79 -10.68
C SER A 240 -12.42 4.52 -9.95
N ALA A 241 -12.76 4.40 -8.66
CA ALA A 241 -12.43 3.29 -7.79
C ALA A 241 -13.53 3.09 -6.74
N THR A 242 -13.55 1.91 -6.12
CA THR A 242 -14.43 1.60 -4.98
C THR A 242 -13.77 2.08 -3.70
N ALA A 243 -14.53 2.74 -2.83
CA ALA A 243 -14.09 3.19 -1.51
C ALA A 243 -14.87 2.43 -0.43
N SER A 244 -14.21 1.56 0.33
CA SER A 244 -14.83 0.76 1.39
C SER A 244 -14.25 1.07 2.77
N ALA A 245 -15.10 1.11 3.77
CA ALA A 245 -14.73 1.31 5.16
C ALA A 245 -13.97 0.08 5.68
N LEU A 246 -12.73 0.27 6.10
CA LEU A 246 -11.87 -0.77 6.70
C LEU A 246 -11.92 -0.75 8.23
N SER A 247 -12.42 0.34 8.80
CA SER A 247 -12.84 0.50 10.18
C SER A 247 -14.19 1.22 10.20
N ASN A 248 -14.80 1.45 11.35
CA ASN A 248 -15.88 2.44 11.43
C ASN A 248 -15.34 3.81 11.02
N VAL A 249 -16.09 4.51 10.17
CA VAL A 249 -15.71 5.77 9.54
C VAL A 249 -16.75 6.83 9.91
N TYR A 250 -16.26 7.94 10.42
CA TYR A 250 -17.04 9.15 10.63
C TYR A 250 -16.61 10.18 9.59
N ALA A 251 -17.56 10.70 8.83
CA ALA A 251 -17.27 11.68 7.78
C ALA A 251 -18.27 12.83 7.78
N LEU A 252 -17.81 13.99 7.32
CA LEU A 252 -18.71 15.04 6.85
C LEU A 252 -18.86 14.89 5.34
N THR A 253 -20.07 15.12 4.85
CA THR A 253 -20.36 15.08 3.42
C THR A 253 -20.88 16.41 2.96
N LEU A 254 -20.50 16.75 1.73
CA LEU A 254 -21.00 17.93 1.04
C LEU A 254 -21.56 17.49 -0.32
N LYS A 255 -22.71 18.03 -0.70
CA LYS A 255 -23.26 17.79 -2.03
C LYS A 255 -22.34 18.38 -3.08
N ARG A 256 -22.29 17.72 -4.25
CA ARG A 256 -21.48 18.15 -5.40
C ARG A 256 -21.73 19.61 -5.77
N ALA A 257 -22.99 20.04 -5.80
CA ALA A 257 -23.35 21.41 -6.15
C ALA A 257 -22.75 22.43 -5.15
N ASP A 258 -22.85 22.16 -3.85
CA ASP A 258 -22.27 23.00 -2.81
C ASP A 258 -20.74 22.99 -2.85
N PHE A 259 -20.13 21.82 -3.10
CA PHE A 259 -18.68 21.71 -3.25
C PHE A 259 -18.17 22.56 -4.43
N LEU A 260 -18.80 22.44 -5.61
CA LEU A 260 -18.46 23.25 -6.76
C LEU A 260 -18.70 24.75 -6.52
N ALA A 261 -19.76 25.11 -5.80
CA ALA A 261 -20.01 26.50 -5.42
C ALA A 261 -18.90 27.06 -4.52
N ILE A 262 -18.38 26.28 -3.57
CA ILE A 262 -17.23 26.67 -2.73
C ILE A 262 -15.98 26.87 -3.57
N LEU A 263 -15.68 25.94 -4.49
CA LEU A 263 -14.51 26.06 -5.37
C LEU A 263 -14.57 27.32 -6.26
N ASN A 264 -15.76 27.66 -6.75
CA ASN A 264 -15.99 28.86 -7.56
C ASN A 264 -15.91 30.15 -6.73
N ALA A 265 -16.40 30.13 -5.50
CA ALA A 265 -16.39 31.30 -4.60
C ALA A 265 -15.01 31.57 -4.00
N HIS A 266 -14.19 30.53 -3.81
CA HIS A 266 -12.91 30.62 -3.11
C HIS A 266 -11.79 29.96 -3.93
N ALA A 267 -11.15 30.74 -4.79
CA ALA A 267 -10.05 30.26 -5.65
C ALA A 267 -8.90 29.60 -4.86
N SER A 268 -8.64 30.03 -3.62
CA SER A 268 -7.62 29.43 -2.76
C SER A 268 -7.90 27.96 -2.44
N VAL A 269 -9.18 27.58 -2.28
CA VAL A 269 -9.61 26.20 -2.04
C VAL A 269 -9.41 25.36 -3.30
N ALA A 270 -9.71 25.90 -4.48
CA ALA A 270 -9.48 25.21 -5.76
C ALA A 270 -8.00 24.97 -6.04
N ILE A 271 -7.14 25.95 -5.72
CA ILE A 271 -5.69 25.81 -5.82
C ILE A 271 -5.18 24.73 -4.84
N GLU A 272 -5.69 24.71 -3.61
CA GLU A 272 -5.29 23.69 -2.63
C GLU A 272 -5.77 22.29 -3.04
N LEU A 273 -6.97 22.17 -3.59
CA LEU A 273 -7.46 20.91 -4.18
C LEU A 273 -6.56 20.45 -5.32
N ALA A 274 -6.19 21.35 -6.22
CA ALA A 274 -5.27 21.04 -7.31
C ALA A 274 -3.91 20.57 -6.79
N ARG A 275 -3.40 21.17 -5.70
CA ARG A 275 -2.15 20.72 -5.04
C ARG A 275 -2.31 19.33 -4.45
N ILE A 276 -3.39 19.06 -3.71
CA ILE A 276 -3.69 17.74 -3.13
C ILE A 276 -3.78 16.68 -4.23
N LEU A 277 -4.48 16.97 -5.33
CA LEU A 277 -4.62 16.08 -6.46
C LEU A 277 -3.32 15.90 -7.24
N ALA A 278 -2.52 16.96 -7.41
CA ALA A 278 -1.19 16.88 -8.02
C ALA A 278 -0.27 15.99 -7.17
N VAL A 279 -0.28 16.14 -5.85
CA VAL A 279 0.45 15.26 -4.93
C VAL A 279 -0.06 13.83 -5.02
N ARG A 280 -1.37 13.58 -5.13
CA ARG A 280 -1.94 12.23 -5.32
C ARG A 280 -1.60 11.62 -6.69
N LEU A 281 -1.56 12.43 -7.74
CA LEU A 281 -1.18 12.01 -9.09
C LEU A 281 0.31 11.70 -9.18
N VAL A 282 1.13 12.57 -8.58
CA VAL A 282 2.54 12.35 -8.34
C VAL A 282 2.64 11.07 -7.53
N ASN A 283 2.13 10.95 -6.31
CA ASN A 283 2.23 9.73 -5.49
C ASN A 283 1.71 8.45 -6.16
N SER A 284 0.72 8.51 -7.05
CA SER A 284 0.29 7.34 -7.83
C SER A 284 1.26 6.99 -8.98
N GLY A 285 2.00 7.96 -9.54
CA GLY A 285 3.13 7.77 -10.46
C GLY A 285 4.53 7.72 -9.81
N VAL A 286 4.67 8.16 -8.56
CA VAL A 286 5.89 8.54 -7.82
C VAL A 286 6.05 7.72 -6.53
N ARG A 287 5.08 6.88 -6.16
CA ARG A 287 5.43 5.61 -5.49
C ARG A 287 6.45 4.80 -6.30
N ALA A 288 6.61 5.11 -7.59
CA ALA A 288 7.68 4.63 -8.45
C ALA A 288 8.84 5.65 -8.70
N SER A 289 8.95 6.79 -8.01
CA SER A 289 9.98 7.81 -8.33
C SER A 289 10.41 8.83 -7.24
N SER A 290 9.79 8.92 -6.05
CA SER A 290 10.30 9.79 -4.96
C SER A 290 10.43 8.98 -3.69
N LYS A 291 11.35 8.02 -3.72
CA LYS A 291 11.86 7.41 -2.50
C LYS A 291 12.89 8.34 -1.90
N THR A 292 12.59 8.86 -0.71
CA THR A 292 13.64 9.31 0.22
C THR A 292 14.25 8.13 0.97
N ALA A 293 13.50 7.03 1.13
CA ALA A 293 13.94 5.81 1.79
C ALA A 293 13.89 4.60 0.84
N SER A 294 14.93 3.77 0.84
CA SER A 294 14.96 2.52 0.07
C SER A 294 14.31 1.37 0.85
N LEU A 295 13.56 0.51 0.17
CA LEU A 295 12.96 -0.70 0.74
C LEU A 295 13.55 -1.95 0.10
N ILE A 296 14.11 -2.83 0.92
CA ILE A 296 14.48 -4.19 0.52
C ILE A 296 13.50 -5.18 1.13
N MET A 297 12.90 -6.01 0.30
CA MET A 297 11.95 -7.02 0.73
C MET A 297 12.55 -8.41 0.59
N LEU A 298 12.49 -9.23 1.64
CA LEU A 298 12.87 -10.64 1.59
C LEU A 298 11.62 -11.50 1.75
N ILE A 299 11.48 -12.52 0.88
CA ILE A 299 10.34 -13.44 0.89
C ILE A 299 10.85 -14.88 0.93
N GLY A 300 10.65 -15.56 2.06
CA GLY A 300 10.91 -16.99 2.18
C GLY A 300 9.73 -17.81 1.66
N VAL A 301 9.94 -18.69 0.68
CA VAL A 301 8.86 -19.51 0.11
C VAL A 301 8.40 -20.66 1.02
N GLN A 302 9.21 -21.03 2.01
CA GLN A 302 8.89 -22.06 2.99
C GLN A 302 9.52 -21.71 4.34
N GLN A 303 9.06 -22.35 5.42
CA GLN A 303 9.68 -22.19 6.73
C GLN A 303 11.10 -22.79 6.77
N GLY A 304 11.96 -22.24 7.62
CA GLY A 304 13.32 -22.77 7.85
C GLY A 304 14.38 -22.40 6.80
N VAL A 305 14.02 -21.78 5.68
CA VAL A 305 15.04 -21.30 4.70
C VAL A 305 15.89 -20.16 5.23
N GLY A 306 15.47 -19.50 6.33
CA GLY A 306 16.26 -18.48 7.01
C GLY A 306 16.20 -17.11 6.34
N ALA A 307 15.06 -16.75 5.73
CA ALA A 307 14.85 -15.42 5.14
C ALA A 307 15.06 -14.29 6.16
N SER A 308 14.54 -14.43 7.39
CA SER A 308 14.78 -13.47 8.48
C SER A 308 16.27 -13.28 8.77
N SER A 309 16.99 -14.40 8.91
CA SER A 309 18.43 -14.39 9.19
C SER A 309 19.21 -13.67 8.08
N LEU A 310 18.86 -13.91 6.82
CA LEU A 310 19.45 -13.19 5.69
C LEU A 310 19.07 -11.72 5.69
N GLY A 311 17.85 -11.36 6.10
CA GLY A 311 17.40 -9.99 6.21
C GLY A 311 18.16 -9.18 7.25
N MET A 312 18.44 -9.77 8.41
CA MET A 312 19.24 -9.14 9.46
C MET A 312 20.71 -8.97 9.04
N ALA A 313 21.29 -10.00 8.41
CA ALA A 313 22.63 -9.90 7.84
C ALA A 313 22.71 -8.80 6.77
N LEU A 314 21.66 -8.63 5.98
CA LEU A 314 21.56 -7.56 4.98
C LEU A 314 21.46 -6.18 5.63
N ALA A 315 20.66 -6.04 6.70
CA ALA A 315 20.55 -4.81 7.46
C ALA A 315 21.90 -4.40 8.08
N LEU A 316 22.64 -5.36 8.66
CA LEU A 316 24.00 -5.15 9.18
C LEU A 316 24.96 -4.65 8.08
N THR A 317 25.02 -5.34 6.95
CA THR A 317 25.89 -4.94 5.83
C THR A 317 25.50 -3.57 5.25
N LEU A 318 24.20 -3.25 5.22
CA LEU A 318 23.70 -1.97 4.73
C LEU A 318 24.08 -0.82 5.69
N ALA A 319 23.86 -1.01 6.99
CA ALA A 319 24.22 -0.03 8.03
C ALA A 319 25.72 0.28 8.01
N ALA A 320 26.56 -0.75 7.92
CA ALA A 320 28.01 -0.60 7.87
C ALA A 320 28.52 0.14 6.62
N LYS A 321 27.79 0.07 5.49
CA LYS A 321 28.23 0.65 4.22
C LYS A 321 27.74 2.06 3.96
N VAL A 322 26.49 2.36 4.31
CA VAL A 322 25.85 3.60 3.90
C VAL A 322 25.97 4.69 4.96
N GLY A 323 26.15 4.33 6.24
CA GLY A 323 26.24 5.32 7.34
C GLY A 323 24.94 6.09 7.57
N GLU A 324 23.84 5.61 7.00
CA GLU A 324 22.50 6.17 7.12
C GLU A 324 21.64 5.30 8.06
N ARG A 325 20.47 5.80 8.49
CA ARG A 325 19.61 5.05 9.40
C ARG A 325 18.96 3.86 8.70
N VAL A 326 19.22 2.66 9.20
CA VAL A 326 18.66 1.39 8.70
C VAL A 326 17.69 0.79 9.71
N ALA A 327 16.53 0.34 9.26
CA ALA A 327 15.59 -0.44 10.06
C ALA A 327 15.44 -1.87 9.49
N TYR A 328 15.29 -2.85 10.38
CA TYR A 328 14.87 -4.21 10.07
C TYR A 328 13.55 -4.52 10.78
N THR A 329 12.60 -5.13 10.06
CA THR A 329 11.31 -5.57 10.62
C THR A 329 10.77 -6.81 9.91
N GLU A 330 9.85 -7.50 10.56
CA GLU A 330 9.06 -8.60 9.99
C GLU A 330 7.60 -8.19 9.84
N MET A 331 6.98 -8.51 8.70
CA MET A 331 5.56 -8.24 8.43
C MET A 331 4.86 -9.52 7.97
N PRO A 332 3.59 -9.73 8.32
CA PRO A 332 2.70 -8.83 9.06
C PRO A 332 2.85 -8.88 10.59
N ASN A 333 3.61 -9.84 11.10
CA ASN A 333 3.75 -10.09 12.53
C ASN A 333 5.24 -10.16 12.88
N ALA A 334 5.65 -9.32 13.83
CA ALA A 334 7.01 -9.25 14.34
C ALA A 334 7.21 -10.03 15.64
N GLN A 335 6.31 -10.96 16.00
CA GLN A 335 6.36 -11.75 17.23
C GLN A 335 7.72 -12.43 17.44
N ARG A 336 8.30 -13.00 16.38
CA ARG A 336 9.63 -13.61 16.44
C ARG A 336 10.71 -12.60 16.86
N LEU A 337 10.63 -11.36 16.38
CA LEU A 337 11.58 -10.31 16.76
C LEU A 337 11.39 -9.91 18.21
N ALA A 338 10.14 -9.79 18.66
CA ALA A 338 9.87 -9.49 20.06
C ALA A 338 10.42 -10.57 21.00
N GLU A 339 10.23 -11.85 20.65
CA GLU A 339 10.80 -12.98 21.40
C GLU A 339 12.33 -12.99 21.34
N LEU A 340 12.92 -12.76 20.17
CA LEU A 340 14.37 -12.84 19.96
C LEU A 340 15.13 -11.71 20.68
N PHE A 341 14.55 -10.51 20.74
CA PHE A 341 15.17 -9.31 21.31
C PHE A 341 14.60 -8.92 22.68
N ALA A 342 13.69 -9.72 23.24
CA ALA A 342 12.99 -9.44 24.49
C ALA A 342 12.34 -8.04 24.51
N LEU A 343 11.70 -7.67 23.40
CA LEU A 343 11.03 -6.38 23.24
C LEU A 343 9.62 -6.41 23.86
N ASP A 344 9.21 -5.29 24.45
CA ASP A 344 7.84 -5.13 24.94
C ASP A 344 6.84 -4.93 23.78
N VAL A 345 5.56 -5.19 24.05
CA VAL A 345 4.49 -5.33 23.04
C VAL A 345 4.13 -4.00 22.35
N GLU A 346 4.43 -2.85 22.96
CA GLU A 346 4.12 -1.52 22.40
C GLU A 346 5.32 -0.89 21.67
N LEU A 347 5.37 -1.03 20.34
CA LEU A 347 6.28 -0.31 19.42
C LEU A 347 7.74 -0.16 19.90
N ASP A 348 8.27 -1.22 20.49
CA ASP A 348 9.61 -1.17 21.06
C ASP A 348 10.67 -1.26 19.96
N THR A 349 11.72 -0.46 20.11
CA THR A 349 12.82 -0.38 19.15
C THR A 349 14.09 -0.91 19.80
N PHE A 350 14.67 -1.95 19.23
CA PHE A 350 15.98 -2.43 19.66
C PHE A 350 17.07 -1.81 18.78
N ALA A 351 17.89 -0.93 19.35
CA ALA A 351 19.06 -0.40 18.67
C ALA A 351 20.18 -1.45 18.68
N HIS A 352 20.42 -2.09 17.53
CA HIS A 352 21.44 -3.13 17.42
C HIS A 352 22.85 -2.51 17.32
N ASP A 353 23.80 -3.06 18.07
CA ASP A 353 25.19 -2.54 18.14
C ASP A 353 25.89 -2.46 16.77
N GLY A 354 25.50 -3.34 15.84
CA GLY A 354 25.89 -3.30 14.41
C GLY A 354 25.34 -2.12 13.58
N GLY A 355 24.64 -1.16 14.18
CA GLY A 355 24.27 0.12 13.55
C GLY A 355 22.91 0.18 12.85
N TYR A 356 22.02 -0.79 13.07
CA TYR A 356 20.64 -0.78 12.56
C TYR A 356 19.63 -0.95 13.69
N ASP A 357 18.40 -0.47 13.48
CA ASP A 357 17.34 -0.63 14.47
C ASP A 357 16.44 -1.82 14.10
N VAL A 358 16.10 -2.68 15.07
CA VAL A 358 15.08 -3.71 14.91
C VAL A 358 13.77 -3.18 15.45
N ILE A 359 12.74 -3.23 14.61
CA ILE A 359 11.40 -2.73 14.92
C ILE A 359 10.46 -3.92 15.06
N ALA A 360 9.86 -4.07 16.23
CA ALA A 360 8.84 -5.09 16.47
C ALA A 360 7.53 -4.40 16.85
N GLN A 361 6.62 -4.27 15.89
CA GLN A 361 5.25 -3.87 16.20
C GLN A 361 4.39 -5.12 16.37
N LEU A 362 4.15 -5.48 17.62
CA LEU A 362 3.06 -6.38 17.99
C LEU A 362 1.81 -5.52 18.20
N GLY A 363 0.66 -6.05 17.79
CA GLY A 363 -0.59 -5.36 18.06
C GLY A 363 -1.79 -6.08 17.49
N ALA A 364 -2.74 -6.40 18.37
CA ALA A 364 -4.09 -6.79 18.00
C ALA A 364 -4.83 -5.52 17.52
N SER A 365 -4.44 -5.04 16.35
CA SER A 365 -5.10 -3.90 15.72
C SER A 365 -6.28 -4.39 14.90
N MET A 366 -7.44 -3.75 15.11
CA MET A 366 -8.69 -3.99 14.36
C MET A 366 -8.60 -3.67 12.86
N LEU A 367 -7.47 -3.11 12.44
CA LEU A 367 -7.20 -2.76 11.07
C LEU A 367 -6.84 -3.97 10.21
N PRO A 368 -7.30 -4.03 8.96
CA PRO A 368 -6.84 -5.03 8.02
C PRO A 368 -5.32 -5.06 7.91
N GLN A 369 -4.75 -6.25 7.77
CA GLN A 369 -3.31 -6.47 7.69
C GLN A 369 -2.58 -5.57 6.66
N PRO A 370 -3.11 -5.35 5.44
CA PRO A 370 -2.49 -4.43 4.48
C PRO A 370 -2.40 -2.97 4.97
N VAL A 371 -3.38 -2.51 5.75
CA VAL A 371 -3.40 -1.16 6.32
C VAL A 371 -2.32 -1.01 7.39
N ARG A 372 -2.18 -2.02 8.25
CA ARG A 372 -1.14 -2.05 9.29
C ARG A 372 0.25 -2.00 8.66
N ALA A 373 0.48 -2.80 7.62
CA ALA A 373 1.73 -2.80 6.86
C ALA A 373 2.03 -1.42 6.26
N THR A 374 1.01 -0.72 5.75
CA THR A 374 1.17 0.64 5.20
C THR A 374 1.53 1.67 6.25
N LEU A 375 0.81 1.67 7.38
CA LEU A 375 1.06 2.62 8.47
C LEU A 375 2.47 2.44 9.03
N LEU A 376 2.88 1.19 9.24
CA LEU A 376 4.21 0.87 9.69
C LEU A 376 5.26 1.30 8.64
N LEU A 377 5.04 1.04 7.35
CA LEU A 377 5.94 1.54 6.30
C LEU A 377 6.06 3.07 6.29
N ASP A 378 4.95 3.80 6.40
CA ASP A 378 4.96 5.28 6.43
C ASP A 378 5.78 5.80 7.62
N GLN A 379 5.59 5.19 8.80
CA GLN A 379 6.35 5.51 10.01
C GLN A 379 7.84 5.21 9.83
N LEU A 380 8.17 4.06 9.22
CA LEU A 380 9.55 3.68 8.95
C LEU A 380 10.21 4.63 7.94
N PHE A 381 9.56 4.95 6.83
CA PHE A 381 10.09 5.88 5.83
C PHE A 381 10.23 7.32 6.33
N ALA A 382 9.48 7.71 7.37
CA ALA A 382 9.65 9.01 8.01
C ALA A 382 10.92 9.08 8.89
N ARG A 383 11.43 7.94 9.37
CA ARG A 383 12.51 7.88 10.37
C ARG A 383 13.81 7.25 9.84
N TYR A 384 13.72 6.41 8.82
CA TYR A 384 14.81 5.60 8.29
C TYR A 384 15.02 5.84 6.81
N ASN A 385 16.28 5.87 6.40
CA ASN A 385 16.71 5.98 5.01
C ASN A 385 16.66 4.63 4.29
N HIS A 386 16.85 3.54 5.02
CA HIS A 386 16.75 2.20 4.47
C HIS A 386 15.93 1.30 5.37
N VAL A 387 15.05 0.52 4.77
CA VAL A 387 14.20 -0.42 5.47
C VAL A 387 14.37 -1.80 4.85
N VAL A 388 14.66 -2.79 5.67
CA VAL A 388 14.71 -4.20 5.30
C VAL A 388 13.51 -4.90 5.92
N VAL A 389 12.63 -5.45 5.09
CA VAL A 389 11.41 -6.13 5.55
C VAL A 389 11.44 -7.58 5.13
N CYS A 390 11.27 -8.50 6.08
CA CYS A 390 11.02 -9.90 5.78
C CYS A 390 9.52 -10.19 5.84
N VAL A 391 9.02 -10.88 4.82
CA VAL A 391 7.59 -11.19 4.65
C VAL A 391 7.46 -12.67 4.30
N PRO A 392 6.57 -13.43 4.97
CA PRO A 392 6.40 -14.83 4.63
C PRO A 392 5.54 -14.98 3.37
N CYS A 393 5.79 -16.03 2.58
CA CYS A 393 5.14 -16.24 1.27
C CYS A 393 3.61 -16.31 1.30
N HIS A 394 3.02 -16.75 2.41
CA HIS A 394 1.56 -16.89 2.57
C HIS A 394 0.85 -15.54 2.81
N ALA A 395 1.60 -14.45 3.05
CA ALA A 395 1.04 -13.11 3.23
C ALA A 395 0.82 -12.40 1.88
N GLU A 396 0.09 -13.04 0.95
CA GLU A 396 -0.06 -12.59 -0.45
C GLU A 396 -0.52 -11.13 -0.58
N GLU A 397 -1.49 -10.69 0.23
CA GLU A 397 -1.96 -9.30 0.21
C GLU A 397 -0.88 -8.31 0.63
N THR A 398 -0.07 -8.68 1.63
CA THR A 398 1.06 -7.86 2.10
C THR A 398 2.16 -7.81 1.06
N ILE A 399 2.45 -8.95 0.41
CA ILE A 399 3.43 -9.03 -0.68
C ILE A 399 3.01 -8.13 -1.84
N GLY A 400 1.79 -8.27 -2.35
CA GLY A 400 1.34 -7.51 -3.51
C GLY A 400 1.33 -6.00 -3.27
N TYR A 401 1.12 -5.59 -2.01
CA TYR A 401 1.24 -4.20 -1.60
C TYR A 401 2.69 -3.73 -1.52
N LEU A 402 3.52 -4.38 -0.69
CA LEU A 402 4.90 -3.98 -0.43
C LEU A 402 5.78 -4.06 -1.68
N ALA A 403 5.50 -4.99 -2.59
CA ALA A 403 6.25 -5.16 -3.83
C ALA A 403 6.26 -3.88 -4.68
N GLY A 404 5.18 -3.08 -4.65
CA GLY A 404 5.12 -1.79 -5.35
C GLY A 404 6.07 -0.73 -4.76
N TYR A 405 6.52 -0.91 -3.53
CA TYR A 405 7.44 -0.02 -2.82
C TYR A 405 8.85 -0.56 -2.77
N ALA A 406 9.12 -1.80 -3.16
CA ALA A 406 10.45 -2.39 -3.03
C ALA A 406 11.41 -1.83 -4.09
N ASP A 407 12.65 -1.52 -3.72
CA ASP A 407 13.76 -1.31 -4.67
C ASP A 407 14.33 -2.65 -5.08
N GLN A 408 14.40 -3.57 -4.12
CA GLN A 408 14.87 -4.92 -4.32
C GLN A 408 13.97 -5.92 -3.61
N ILE A 409 13.72 -7.04 -4.29
CA ILE A 409 12.97 -8.18 -3.77
C ILE A 409 13.86 -9.41 -3.85
N VAL A 410 14.08 -10.06 -2.71
CA VAL A 410 14.89 -11.27 -2.59
C VAL A 410 13.97 -12.44 -2.29
N LEU A 411 13.87 -13.38 -3.21
CA LEU A 411 13.09 -14.61 -3.08
C LEU A 411 14.01 -15.72 -2.60
N VAL A 412 13.72 -16.25 -1.41
CA VAL A 412 14.55 -17.26 -0.74
C VAL A 412 13.82 -18.60 -0.72
N GLY A 413 14.45 -19.63 -1.27
CA GLY A 413 13.95 -21.01 -1.21
C GLY A 413 15.06 -22.03 -0.99
N ALA A 414 14.69 -23.29 -0.88
CA ALA A 414 15.62 -24.40 -0.81
C ALA A 414 15.83 -25.03 -2.19
N PRO A 415 16.94 -25.73 -2.43
CA PRO A 415 17.15 -26.52 -3.65
C PRO A 415 16.34 -27.83 -3.60
N THR A 416 15.02 -27.73 -3.42
CA THR A 416 14.06 -28.85 -3.50
C THR A 416 13.05 -28.60 -4.62
N PRO A 417 12.53 -29.63 -5.29
CA PRO A 417 11.56 -29.46 -6.38
C PRO A 417 10.33 -28.65 -5.98
N GLU A 418 9.81 -28.87 -4.77
CA GLU A 418 8.66 -28.14 -4.23
C GLU A 418 8.97 -26.65 -4.02
N SER A 419 10.10 -26.35 -3.37
CA SER A 419 10.50 -24.97 -3.12
C SER A 419 10.83 -24.21 -4.41
N LEU A 420 11.40 -24.88 -5.41
CA LEU A 420 11.65 -24.32 -6.74
C LEU A 420 10.35 -23.99 -7.49
N ALA A 421 9.34 -24.87 -7.42
CA ALA A 421 8.03 -24.61 -8.02
C ALA A 421 7.35 -23.39 -7.36
N GLN A 422 7.40 -23.29 -6.03
CA GLN A 422 6.88 -22.14 -5.28
C GLN A 422 7.64 -20.85 -5.62
N LEU A 423 8.98 -20.89 -5.70
CA LEU A 423 9.81 -19.76 -6.14
C LEU A 423 9.44 -19.29 -7.55
N ALA A 424 9.22 -20.21 -8.49
CA ALA A 424 8.86 -19.88 -9.86
C ALA A 424 7.47 -19.23 -9.95
N ALA A 425 6.49 -19.76 -9.20
CA ALA A 425 5.15 -19.21 -9.13
C ALA A 425 5.15 -17.80 -8.50
N LEU A 426 5.84 -17.62 -7.37
CA LEU A 426 5.96 -16.34 -6.68
C LEU A 426 6.68 -15.29 -7.54
N ASN A 427 7.82 -15.65 -8.15
CA ASN A 427 8.54 -14.76 -9.07
C ASN A 427 7.65 -14.30 -10.24
N SER A 428 6.86 -15.21 -10.81
CA SER A 428 5.92 -14.87 -11.88
C SER A 428 4.80 -13.94 -11.40
N SER A 429 4.29 -14.15 -10.20
CA SER A 429 3.26 -13.29 -9.59
C SER A 429 3.78 -11.87 -9.33
N ILE A 430 4.94 -11.74 -8.69
CA ILE A 430 5.55 -10.45 -8.37
C ILE A 430 5.88 -9.66 -9.64
N ARG A 431 6.42 -10.32 -10.67
CA ARG A 431 6.74 -9.68 -11.96
C ARG A 431 5.52 -9.11 -12.69
N ARG A 432 4.33 -9.63 -12.45
CA ARG A 432 3.08 -9.04 -12.98
C ARG A 432 2.63 -7.80 -12.21
N GLN A 433 3.09 -7.62 -10.97
CA GLN A 433 2.63 -6.58 -10.07
C GLN A 433 3.57 -5.37 -9.98
N VAL A 434 4.85 -5.55 -10.32
CA VAL A 434 5.89 -4.51 -10.22
C VAL A 434 6.43 -4.10 -11.60
N ASN A 435 6.91 -2.86 -11.69
CA ASN A 435 7.72 -2.46 -12.85
C ASN A 435 9.11 -3.10 -12.73
N VAL A 436 9.33 -4.19 -13.47
CA VAL A 436 10.57 -4.97 -13.46
C VAL A 436 11.82 -4.20 -13.91
N GLU A 437 11.66 -3.02 -14.53
CA GLU A 437 12.78 -2.14 -14.86
C GLU A 437 13.24 -1.31 -13.65
N LYS A 438 12.38 -1.11 -12.66
CA LYS A 438 12.65 -0.30 -11.47
C LYS A 438 12.94 -1.13 -10.21
N VAL A 439 12.55 -2.41 -10.21
CA VAL A 439 12.67 -3.29 -9.03
C VAL A 439 13.62 -4.45 -9.33
N GLY A 440 14.70 -4.55 -8.57
CA GLY A 440 15.66 -5.66 -8.67
C GLY A 440 15.12 -6.92 -8.00
N ILE A 441 14.86 -7.98 -8.77
CA ILE A 441 14.36 -9.26 -8.23
C ILE A 441 15.49 -10.30 -8.25
N PHE A 442 15.80 -10.86 -7.09
CA PHE A 442 16.87 -11.84 -6.88
C PHE A 442 16.33 -13.16 -6.36
N ARG A 443 16.92 -14.27 -6.80
CA ARG A 443 16.61 -15.63 -6.37
C ARG A 443 17.79 -16.19 -5.57
N VAL A 444 17.53 -16.57 -4.34
CA VAL A 444 18.50 -17.16 -3.43
C VAL A 444 18.07 -18.58 -3.10
N LEU A 445 18.92 -19.55 -3.43
CA LEU A 445 18.76 -20.93 -2.98
C LEU A 445 19.62 -21.14 -1.74
N LYS A 446 19.01 -21.45 -0.61
CA LYS A 446 19.72 -21.74 0.64
C LYS A 446 19.50 -23.20 1.03
N HIS A 447 20.60 -23.93 1.21
CA HIS A 447 20.54 -25.29 1.73
C HIS A 447 19.99 -25.29 3.17
N THR A 448 19.08 -26.21 3.45
CA THR A 448 18.38 -26.37 4.73
C THR A 448 18.92 -27.55 5.54
N SER A 449 19.76 -28.41 4.94
CA SER A 449 20.47 -29.48 5.63
C SER A 449 21.83 -29.72 4.96
N PRO A 450 22.81 -30.31 5.66
CA PRO A 450 24.14 -30.59 5.12
C PRO A 450 24.11 -31.69 4.05
N ASP A 451 23.19 -32.66 4.16
CA ASP A 451 23.05 -33.80 3.25
C ASP A 451 22.18 -33.51 2.01
N GLN A 452 21.81 -32.26 1.80
CA GLN A 452 20.93 -31.88 0.70
C GLN A 452 21.67 -31.94 -0.64
N ALA A 453 21.31 -32.93 -1.47
CA ALA A 453 21.94 -33.17 -2.77
C ALA A 453 21.93 -31.91 -3.65
N ALA A 454 23.04 -31.68 -4.36
CA ALA A 454 23.17 -30.60 -5.33
C ALA A 454 22.21 -30.85 -6.51
N TYR A 455 21.03 -30.22 -6.48
CA TYR A 455 20.09 -30.30 -7.60
C TYR A 455 20.63 -29.48 -8.78
N THR A 456 20.80 -30.15 -9.91
CA THR A 456 21.45 -29.58 -11.09
C THR A 456 20.47 -29.58 -12.26
N GLU A 457 19.40 -28.77 -12.23
CA GLU A 457 18.73 -28.35 -13.47
C GLU A 457 17.73 -27.17 -13.37
N SER A 458 17.85 -26.28 -14.37
CA SER A 458 16.85 -25.35 -14.94
C SER A 458 16.47 -24.00 -14.28
N LEU A 459 16.68 -23.74 -12.99
CA LEU A 459 16.49 -22.40 -12.41
C LEU A 459 17.85 -21.74 -12.12
N ARG A 460 18.27 -20.79 -12.97
CA ARG A 460 19.39 -19.88 -12.66
C ARG A 460 19.04 -19.08 -11.40
N ALA A 461 19.51 -19.54 -10.24
CA ALA A 461 19.51 -18.77 -9.01
C ALA A 461 20.61 -17.71 -9.11
N ASP A 462 20.36 -16.53 -8.55
CA ASP A 462 21.37 -15.47 -8.50
C ASP A 462 22.43 -15.80 -7.44
N PHE A 463 22.02 -16.48 -6.36
CA PHE A 463 22.91 -16.93 -5.29
C PHE A 463 22.53 -18.32 -4.80
N THR A 464 23.55 -19.12 -4.44
CA THR A 464 23.39 -20.39 -3.74
C THR A 464 24.18 -20.33 -2.44
N LEU A 465 23.50 -20.49 -1.31
CA LEU A 465 24.05 -20.39 0.04
C LEU A 465 24.10 -21.77 0.70
N PRO A 466 25.23 -22.15 1.34
CA PRO A 466 25.35 -23.43 2.01
C PRO A 466 24.52 -23.47 3.30
N TYR A 467 24.40 -24.67 3.87
CA TYR A 467 23.75 -24.85 5.15
C TYR A 467 24.66 -24.37 6.28
N TYR A 468 24.12 -23.57 7.18
CA TYR A 468 24.79 -23.12 8.40
C TYR A 468 23.91 -23.52 9.59
N ALA A 469 24.38 -24.49 10.39
CA ALA A 469 23.64 -25.03 11.53
C ALA A 469 23.36 -23.95 12.60
N ASP A 470 24.39 -23.18 12.95
CA ASP A 470 24.34 -22.15 14.00
C ASP A 470 24.61 -20.76 13.43
N PHE A 471 23.72 -20.27 12.56
CA PHE A 471 23.82 -18.90 12.04
C PHE A 471 22.88 -17.96 12.78
N ALA A 472 23.43 -17.23 13.74
CA ALA A 472 22.77 -16.17 14.51
C ALA A 472 23.23 -14.78 14.00
N PRO A 473 22.73 -14.29 12.86
CA PRO A 473 23.17 -13.01 12.26
C PRO A 473 22.97 -11.81 13.17
N TYR A 474 22.05 -11.90 14.12
CA TYR A 474 21.78 -10.88 15.13
C TYR A 474 22.85 -10.81 16.23
N ALA A 475 23.79 -11.76 16.28
CA ALA A 475 24.93 -11.70 17.18
C ALA A 475 26.15 -11.05 16.52
N ALA A 476 26.15 -10.92 15.19
CA ALA A 476 27.26 -10.33 14.44
C ALA A 476 27.26 -8.80 14.58
N LEU A 477 28.38 -8.23 15.00
CA LEU A 477 28.55 -6.78 15.19
C LEU A 477 29.13 -6.11 13.94
N SER A 478 29.79 -6.87 13.08
CA SER A 478 30.39 -6.39 11.83
C SER A 478 30.09 -7.31 10.64
N PRO A 479 30.07 -6.79 9.40
CA PRO A 479 29.89 -7.63 8.21
C PRO A 479 30.99 -8.68 8.02
N GLU A 480 32.16 -8.50 8.64
CA GLU A 480 33.31 -9.39 8.56
C GLU A 480 33.08 -10.70 9.32
N GLU A 481 32.28 -10.66 10.38
CA GLU A 481 31.85 -11.82 11.18
C GLU A 481 30.84 -12.72 10.45
N LEU A 482 30.21 -12.22 9.38
CA LEU A 482 29.28 -13.01 8.58
C LEU A 482 30.04 -14.08 7.78
N PRO A 483 29.48 -15.30 7.64
CA PRO A 483 30.04 -16.33 6.76
C PRO A 483 30.25 -15.82 5.33
N GLU A 484 31.32 -16.26 4.68
CA GLU A 484 31.77 -15.71 3.40
C GLU A 484 30.67 -15.66 2.33
N ALA A 485 29.89 -16.73 2.16
CA ALA A 485 28.81 -16.77 1.18
C ALA A 485 27.70 -15.74 1.47
N ILE A 486 27.38 -15.52 2.75
CA ILE A 486 26.37 -14.55 3.19
C ILE A 486 26.91 -13.13 3.06
N ARG A 487 28.18 -12.90 3.43
CA ARG A 487 28.87 -11.61 3.22
C ARG A 487 28.91 -11.26 1.73
N HIS A 488 29.25 -12.20 0.85
CA HIS A 488 29.24 -11.99 -0.60
C HIS A 488 27.84 -11.63 -1.13
N PHE A 489 26.82 -12.40 -0.72
CA PHE A 489 25.42 -12.14 -1.06
C PHE A 489 24.97 -10.73 -0.63
N THR A 490 25.11 -10.40 0.66
CA THR A 490 24.66 -9.12 1.21
C THR A 490 25.41 -7.95 0.60
N THR A 491 26.74 -8.05 0.46
CA THR A 491 27.57 -7.02 -0.17
C THR A 491 27.14 -6.73 -1.60
N THR A 492 26.79 -7.78 -2.35
CA THR A 492 26.35 -7.65 -3.75
C THR A 492 25.00 -6.95 -3.85
N LEU A 493 24.03 -7.29 -2.99
CA LEU A 493 22.73 -6.61 -2.94
C LEU A 493 22.87 -5.13 -2.58
N VAL A 494 23.64 -4.84 -1.52
CA VAL A 494 23.88 -3.45 -1.07
C VAL A 494 24.56 -2.63 -2.15
N ASN A 495 25.58 -3.18 -2.82
CA ASN A 495 26.23 -2.50 -3.95
C ASN A 495 25.25 -2.22 -5.10
N ARG A 496 24.27 -3.10 -5.33
CA ARG A 496 23.23 -2.90 -6.35
C ARG A 496 22.17 -1.89 -5.93
N LEU A 497 21.91 -1.66 -4.64
CA LEU A 497 21.05 -0.56 -4.19
C LEU A 497 21.66 0.79 -4.54
N GLY A 498 22.98 0.89 -4.49
CA GLY A 498 23.71 2.07 -4.95
C GLY A 498 23.65 2.29 -6.47
N ARG A 499 23.21 1.31 -7.27
CA ARG A 499 23.11 1.40 -8.74
C ARG A 499 21.82 2.08 -9.19
N THR A 500 21.65 3.33 -8.79
CA THR A 500 20.50 4.17 -9.13
C THR A 500 20.54 4.68 -10.57
N ASN A 501 21.68 4.55 -11.26
CA ASN A 501 21.86 5.12 -12.58
C ASN A 501 21.65 4.09 -13.69
N ALA A 502 20.66 4.33 -14.55
CA ALA A 502 20.45 3.56 -15.76
C ALA A 502 21.13 4.26 -16.94
N ILE A 503 21.99 3.55 -17.67
CA ILE A 503 22.72 4.05 -18.83
C ILE A 503 22.27 3.23 -20.04
N SER A 504 21.74 3.87 -21.07
CA SER A 504 21.32 3.23 -22.31
C SER A 504 22.03 3.86 -23.50
N LEU A 505 22.64 3.01 -24.34
CA LEU A 505 23.31 3.37 -25.58
C LEU A 505 22.47 2.90 -26.76
N TYR A 506 22.20 3.82 -27.68
CA TYR A 506 21.38 3.58 -28.86
C TYR A 506 22.27 3.29 -30.05
N ILE A 507 22.17 2.08 -30.59
CA ILE A 507 22.97 1.61 -31.72
C ILE A 507 22.05 1.54 -32.94
N PRO A 508 22.27 2.36 -33.97
CA PRO A 508 21.44 2.34 -35.17
C PRO A 508 21.62 1.03 -35.95
N THR A 509 20.66 0.70 -36.81
CA THR A 509 20.83 -0.38 -37.81
C THR A 509 21.29 0.17 -39.16
N THR A 510 21.82 1.39 -39.18
CA THR A 510 22.22 2.10 -40.39
C THR A 510 23.65 2.63 -40.31
N ILE A 511 24.24 2.88 -41.47
CA ILE A 511 25.50 3.59 -41.69
C ILE A 511 25.23 4.71 -42.73
N ASP A 512 26.03 5.77 -42.72
CA ASP A 512 25.86 6.92 -43.62
C ASP A 512 24.40 7.45 -43.55
N VAL A 513 23.91 7.68 -42.32
CA VAL A 513 22.58 8.19 -41.96
C VAL A 513 21.40 7.23 -42.20
N ASN A 514 21.34 6.51 -43.32
CA ASN A 514 20.14 5.73 -43.68
C ASN A 514 20.40 4.42 -44.44
N THR A 515 21.66 4.03 -44.66
CA THR A 515 21.98 2.78 -45.37
C THR A 515 21.99 1.61 -44.39
N ALA A 516 21.21 0.56 -44.64
CA ALA A 516 21.13 -0.58 -43.73
C ALA A 516 22.49 -1.29 -43.53
N LEU A 517 22.83 -1.58 -42.28
CA LEU A 517 24.05 -2.28 -41.87
C LEU A 517 23.71 -3.36 -40.83
N ASP A 518 24.38 -4.51 -40.90
CA ASP A 518 24.36 -5.47 -39.78
C ASP A 518 25.18 -4.92 -38.62
N THR A 519 24.49 -4.41 -37.58
CA THR A 519 25.12 -3.78 -36.43
C THR A 519 25.29 -4.70 -35.22
N GLN A 520 25.05 -6.01 -35.37
CA GLN A 520 25.33 -7.01 -34.32
C GLN A 520 26.75 -6.91 -33.71
N PRO A 521 27.83 -6.74 -34.49
CA PRO A 521 29.18 -6.61 -33.93
C PRO A 521 29.33 -5.40 -33.00
N TYR A 522 28.63 -4.30 -33.30
CA TYR A 522 28.64 -3.09 -32.46
C TYR A 522 27.82 -3.28 -31.20
N VAL A 523 26.71 -4.02 -31.26
CA VAL A 523 25.89 -4.39 -30.11
C VAL A 523 26.70 -5.26 -29.15
N GLU A 524 27.36 -6.31 -29.64
CA GLU A 524 28.20 -7.20 -28.82
C GLU A 524 29.38 -6.45 -28.21
N ARG A 525 30.05 -5.59 -28.98
CA ARG A 525 31.15 -4.75 -28.48
C ARG A 525 30.68 -3.79 -27.39
N THR A 526 29.49 -3.23 -27.53
CA THR A 526 28.91 -2.31 -26.55
C THR A 526 28.47 -3.05 -25.28
N LEU A 527 27.91 -4.25 -25.42
CA LEU A 527 27.61 -5.14 -24.28
C LEU A 527 28.87 -5.48 -23.49
N ALA A 528 29.96 -5.84 -24.17
CA ALA A 528 31.23 -6.14 -23.54
C ALA A 528 31.81 -4.90 -22.84
N PHE A 529 31.77 -3.73 -23.49
CA PHE A 529 32.26 -2.47 -22.94
C PHE A 529 31.54 -2.07 -21.65
N LEU A 530 30.20 -1.98 -21.68
CA LEU A 530 29.41 -1.65 -20.49
C LEU A 530 29.48 -2.76 -19.42
N GLY A 531 29.57 -4.02 -19.85
CA GLY A 531 29.77 -5.16 -18.97
C GLY A 531 31.08 -5.11 -18.19
N GLN A 532 32.17 -4.68 -18.83
CA GLN A 532 33.47 -4.47 -18.17
C GLN A 532 33.45 -3.29 -17.21
N LEU A 533 32.77 -2.20 -17.57
CA LEU A 533 32.70 -0.99 -16.73
C LEU A 533 31.81 -1.17 -15.50
N PHE A 534 30.66 -1.84 -15.63
CA PHE A 534 29.62 -1.85 -14.59
C PHE A 534 29.24 -3.26 -14.10
N GLY A 535 29.94 -4.29 -14.59
CA GLY A 535 29.73 -5.68 -14.19
C GLY A 535 28.52 -6.37 -14.83
N GLY A 536 27.88 -5.76 -15.83
CA GLY A 536 26.81 -6.38 -16.61
C GLY A 536 26.10 -5.42 -17.56
N ALA A 537 25.61 -5.92 -18.70
CA ALA A 537 24.82 -5.16 -19.66
C ALA A 537 23.82 -6.09 -20.37
N THR A 538 22.71 -5.55 -20.82
CA THR A 538 21.68 -6.27 -21.57
C THR A 538 21.28 -5.50 -22.82
N THR A 539 20.78 -6.20 -23.83
CA THR A 539 20.25 -5.58 -25.06
C THR A 539 18.78 -5.95 -25.20
N THR A 540 17.97 -5.06 -25.78
CA THR A 540 16.58 -5.37 -26.09
C THR A 540 16.50 -6.35 -27.25
N THR A 541 15.78 -7.46 -27.07
CA THR A 541 15.57 -8.47 -28.13
C THR A 541 14.68 -7.97 -29.28
N MET A 542 14.02 -6.82 -29.10
CA MET A 542 13.16 -6.18 -30.08
C MET A 542 13.82 -4.89 -30.55
N GLN A 543 13.90 -4.69 -31.88
CA GLN A 543 14.36 -3.43 -32.46
C GLN A 543 13.34 -2.34 -32.12
N ALA A 544 13.79 -1.28 -31.44
CA ALA A 544 12.97 -0.09 -31.23
C ALA A 544 13.00 0.77 -32.50
N ARG A 545 11.98 1.64 -32.67
CA ARG A 545 11.92 2.58 -33.80
C ARG A 545 12.25 3.98 -33.28
N GLY A 546 13.39 4.52 -33.71
CA GLY A 546 13.84 5.87 -33.41
C GLY A 546 13.49 6.84 -34.53
N VAL A 547 13.28 8.12 -34.17
CA VAL A 547 13.11 9.21 -35.14
C VAL A 547 14.06 10.34 -34.76
N TRP A 548 14.89 10.75 -35.71
CA TRP A 548 15.94 11.76 -35.52
C TRP A 548 15.82 12.84 -36.58
N ASN A 549 16.36 14.03 -36.29
CA ASN A 549 16.43 15.11 -37.25
C ASN A 549 17.87 15.25 -37.75
N SER A 550 18.11 14.86 -39.00
CA SER A 550 19.39 15.06 -39.70
C SER A 550 19.41 16.43 -40.37
N ALA A 551 20.55 17.09 -40.32
CA ALA A 551 20.79 18.38 -40.98
C ALA A 551 20.84 18.22 -42.52
N GLU A 552 21.27 17.07 -43.03
CA GLU A 552 21.38 16.81 -44.47
C GLU A 552 20.10 16.23 -45.10
N VAL A 553 19.38 15.37 -44.38
CA VAL A 553 18.29 14.54 -44.94
C VAL A 553 16.92 14.82 -44.28
N GLY A 554 16.87 15.62 -43.21
CA GLY A 554 15.65 15.92 -42.46
C GLY A 554 15.26 14.80 -41.49
N LEU A 555 13.96 14.57 -41.29
CA LEU A 555 13.46 13.62 -40.30
C LEU A 555 13.69 12.16 -40.76
N VAL A 556 14.56 11.42 -40.06
CA VAL A 556 14.92 10.03 -40.37
C VAL A 556 14.28 9.11 -39.33
N SER A 557 13.50 8.12 -39.80
CA SER A 557 12.97 7.03 -38.98
C SER A 557 13.80 5.78 -39.20
N GLU A 558 14.38 5.22 -38.15
CA GLU A 558 15.21 4.01 -38.25
C GLU A 558 14.96 3.01 -37.11
N ASN A 559 15.40 1.78 -37.32
CA ASN A 559 15.43 0.77 -36.28
C ASN A 559 16.73 0.90 -35.47
N ILE A 560 16.63 0.70 -34.16
CA ILE A 560 17.75 0.85 -33.22
C ILE A 560 17.77 -0.32 -32.25
N HIS A 561 18.97 -0.71 -31.83
CA HIS A 561 19.21 -1.60 -30.70
C HIS A 561 19.54 -0.74 -29.47
N ILE A 562 18.97 -1.09 -28.33
CA ILE A 562 19.24 -0.39 -27.07
C ILE A 562 20.06 -1.31 -26.19
N VAL A 563 21.31 -0.93 -25.92
CA VAL A 563 22.19 -1.62 -24.98
C VAL A 563 22.17 -0.86 -23.66
N ARG A 564 21.76 -1.52 -22.58
CA ARG A 564 21.56 -0.91 -21.26
C ARG A 564 22.46 -1.55 -20.21
N SER A 565 22.93 -0.72 -19.28
CA SER A 565 23.64 -1.13 -18.08
C SER A 565 23.24 -0.24 -16.89
N TYR A 566 23.55 -0.69 -15.68
CA TYR A 566 23.24 0.02 -14.45
C TYR A 566 24.50 0.23 -13.63
N ALA A 567 24.72 1.47 -13.19
CA ALA A 567 25.92 1.91 -12.50
C ALA A 567 25.58 2.60 -11.17
N THR A 568 26.51 2.55 -10.22
CA THR A 568 26.42 3.39 -9.03
C THR A 568 26.68 4.85 -9.40
N GLN A 569 26.32 5.80 -8.53
CA GLN A 569 26.69 7.20 -8.75
C GLN A 569 28.20 7.38 -8.88
N ALA A 570 28.98 6.75 -8.00
CA ALA A 570 30.44 6.81 -8.04
C ALA A 570 31.03 6.21 -9.33
N ASP A 571 30.53 5.04 -9.78
CA ASP A 571 30.99 4.42 -11.02
C ASP A 571 30.62 5.24 -12.25
N LEU A 572 29.41 5.83 -12.25
CA LEU A 572 28.97 6.71 -13.32
C LEU A 572 29.88 7.95 -13.38
N ASP A 573 30.12 8.62 -12.25
CA ASP A 573 30.99 9.81 -12.21
C ASP A 573 32.43 9.47 -12.65
N ALA A 574 32.95 8.29 -12.27
CA ALA A 574 34.28 7.84 -12.64
C ALA A 574 34.42 7.41 -14.11
N HIS A 575 33.33 7.03 -14.78
CA HIS A 575 33.37 6.45 -16.13
C HIS A 575 32.53 7.19 -17.17
N LEU A 576 31.82 8.26 -16.79
CA LEU A 576 30.98 9.05 -17.69
C LEU A 576 31.76 9.51 -18.93
N GLN A 577 32.95 10.09 -18.75
CA GLN A 577 33.76 10.55 -19.88
C GLN A 577 34.11 9.41 -20.83
N LYS A 578 34.47 8.23 -20.31
CA LYS A 578 34.78 7.06 -21.15
C LYS A 578 33.58 6.59 -21.97
N ILE A 579 32.36 6.71 -21.42
CA ILE A 579 31.12 6.40 -22.15
C ILE A 579 30.92 7.40 -23.28
N LEU A 580 31.06 8.70 -23.01
CA LEU A 580 30.91 9.74 -24.03
C LEU A 580 31.92 9.56 -25.16
N ASP A 581 33.19 9.32 -24.83
CA ASP A 581 34.26 9.08 -25.81
C ASP A 581 33.97 7.83 -26.67
N TYR A 582 33.46 6.75 -26.05
CA TYR A 582 33.10 5.53 -26.77
C TYR A 582 31.95 5.75 -27.76
N VAL A 583 30.95 6.54 -27.38
CA VAL A 583 29.82 6.85 -28.26
C VAL A 583 30.25 7.79 -29.38
N GLU A 584 31.12 8.74 -29.11
CA GLU A 584 31.71 9.58 -30.16
C GLU A 584 32.52 8.76 -31.17
N GLN A 585 33.24 7.74 -30.70
CA GLN A 585 33.92 6.80 -31.59
C GLN A 585 32.93 6.00 -32.44
N LEU A 586 31.87 5.43 -31.83
CA LEU A 586 30.83 4.72 -32.57
C LEU A 586 30.16 5.61 -33.63
N LYS A 587 29.89 6.88 -33.31
CA LYS A 587 29.32 7.86 -34.22
C LYS A 587 30.19 8.05 -35.45
N ARG A 588 31.52 8.15 -35.28
CA ARG A 588 32.47 8.28 -36.38
C ARG A 588 32.58 7.00 -37.22
N GLU A 589 32.60 5.83 -36.58
CA GLU A 589 32.66 4.53 -37.24
C GLU A 589 31.41 4.24 -38.08
N LEU A 590 30.22 4.55 -37.55
CA LEU A 590 28.94 4.39 -38.21
C LEU A 590 28.56 5.60 -39.09
N ARG A 591 29.41 6.63 -39.15
CA ARG A 591 29.22 7.86 -39.93
C ARG A 591 27.84 8.48 -39.72
N GLN A 592 27.46 8.60 -38.46
CA GLN A 592 26.19 9.17 -38.04
C GLN A 592 26.36 10.65 -37.68
N GLU A 593 25.37 11.47 -38.01
CA GLU A 593 25.37 12.90 -37.63
C GLU A 593 25.21 13.08 -36.12
N ALA A 594 24.48 12.18 -35.47
CA ALA A 594 24.26 12.16 -34.03
C ALA A 594 24.07 10.73 -33.53
N MET A 595 24.48 10.48 -32.28
CA MET A 595 24.14 9.25 -31.56
C MET A 595 23.50 9.58 -30.21
N ALA A 596 22.59 8.72 -29.75
CA ALA A 596 21.86 8.96 -28.51
C ALA A 596 22.43 8.15 -27.33
N VAL A 597 22.56 8.83 -26.20
CA VAL A 597 22.86 8.25 -24.89
C VAL A 597 21.78 8.68 -23.93
N GLU A 598 21.15 7.73 -23.24
CA GLU A 598 20.19 8.03 -22.18
C GLU A 598 20.81 7.70 -20.82
N ILE A 599 20.82 8.68 -19.92
CA ILE A 599 21.18 8.45 -18.51
C ILE A 599 19.99 8.87 -17.66
N ASN A 600 19.42 7.94 -16.89
CA ASN A 600 18.26 8.18 -16.02
C ASN A 600 17.10 8.88 -16.74
N GLN A 601 16.71 8.37 -17.91
CA GLN A 601 15.61 8.93 -18.71
C GLN A 601 15.88 10.34 -19.26
N LYS A 602 17.12 10.84 -19.15
CA LYS A 602 17.58 12.05 -19.83
C LYS A 602 18.38 11.64 -21.05
N LEU A 603 17.82 11.92 -22.22
CA LEU A 603 18.46 11.68 -23.51
C LEU A 603 19.45 12.81 -23.82
N MET A 604 20.66 12.43 -24.20
CA MET A 604 21.71 13.30 -24.71
C MET A 604 22.05 12.85 -26.13
N LEU A 605 22.16 13.81 -27.04
CA LEU A 605 22.63 13.58 -28.40
C LEU A 605 24.11 14.00 -28.47
N ILE A 606 24.94 13.07 -28.93
CA ILE A 606 26.41 13.22 -29.08
C ILE A 606 26.76 13.40 -30.55
#